data_AF-A0A8I1PM71-F1
#
_entry.id   AF-A0A8I1PM71-F1
#
_cell.length_a   1.000
_cell.length_b   1.000
_cell.length_c   1.000
_cell.angle_alpha   90.00
_cell.angle_beta   90.00
_cell.angle_gamma   90.00
#
_symmetry.space_group_name_H-M   'P 1'
#
loop_
_entity.id
_entity.type
_entity.pdbx_description
1 polymer ?
#
loop_
_entity_poly.entity_id
_entity_poly.type
_entity_poly.pdbx_seq_one_letter_code
_entity_poly.pdbx_strand_id
1 'polypeptide(L)'
;MRSRVIRAIAVTSILGAVVAGCGSGPSQVGSAVIVGNSSVALSSVESQLGTLLASPKLKQLMTQSGVTPDLVARELVSRSVLHDLIRAEAAETGLVVTDAEVDATIAADDRTTDDNQPATAALESPIAQYGDPALRREAVRDDLLMVELGRRELDRLNVAVQVGQTSSEADAQAKAKDALAGGPAADQFFGGPARAVPASQIVPGFAQAPPYAWSLLGTPQGGVIIVKPQQGDTTWTVAKVQSRTLTGPPPPARGQDADQSAGQVDRALLLTFGTHLLQPRAMATDIRVNPRYGVWDPLSMGVLPADQVPGSVLAPPATTP
;
A
#
# COMPACT_ATOMS: atom_id res chain seq x y z
N MET A 1 -76.90 -29.76 34.46
CA MET A 1 -76.82 -31.09 33.81
C MET A 1 -75.96 -30.98 32.55
N ARG A 2 -74.91 -31.82 32.47
CA ARG A 2 -74.24 -32.33 31.26
C ARG A 2 -73.47 -31.37 30.32
N SER A 3 -72.16 -31.34 30.58
CA SER A 3 -71.00 -31.44 29.66
C SER A 3 -71.19 -31.36 28.14
N ARG A 4 -70.23 -30.67 27.49
CA ARG A 4 -69.36 -31.10 26.36
C ARG A 4 -68.58 -29.88 25.85
N VAL A 5 -67.36 -29.89 25.32
CA VAL A 5 -66.21 -30.80 25.17
C VAL A 5 -65.08 -29.85 24.71
N ILE A 6 -63.88 -30.08 25.21
CA ILE A 6 -62.64 -29.37 24.86
C ILE A 6 -62.28 -29.60 23.39
N ARG A 7 -61.91 -28.53 22.66
CA ARG A 7 -60.98 -28.61 21.52
C ARG A 7 -60.02 -27.43 21.55
N ALA A 8 -58.76 -27.75 21.85
CA ALA A 8 -57.61 -26.88 21.68
C ALA A 8 -57.34 -26.66 20.19
N ILE A 9 -57.11 -25.42 19.79
CA ILE A 9 -56.38 -25.08 18.57
C ILE A 9 -55.34 -24.04 18.97
N ALA A 10 -54.09 -24.49 19.06
CA ALA A 10 -52.91 -23.65 19.02
C ALA A 10 -52.67 -23.24 17.56
N VAL A 11 -52.51 -21.94 17.31
CA VAL A 11 -51.93 -21.45 16.05
C VAL A 11 -50.65 -20.71 16.38
N THR A 12 -49.58 -21.34 15.92
CA THR A 12 -48.17 -21.01 16.03
C THR A 12 -47.85 -19.69 15.34
N SER A 13 -47.18 -18.80 16.08
CA SER A 13 -46.46 -17.63 15.59
C SER A 13 -45.34 -18.08 14.64
N ILE A 14 -45.37 -17.68 13.37
CA ILE A 14 -44.20 -17.74 12.49
C ILE A 14 -43.63 -16.33 12.36
N LEU A 15 -42.49 -16.13 13.03
CA LEU A 15 -41.53 -15.06 12.77
C LEU A 15 -41.09 -15.14 11.30
N GLY A 16 -41.32 -14.06 10.55
CA GLY A 16 -40.65 -13.78 9.27
C GLY A 16 -39.72 -12.60 9.43
N ALA A 17 -38.75 -12.68 10.34
CA ALA A 17 -37.64 -11.72 10.34
C ALA A 17 -36.70 -12.11 9.20
N VAL A 18 -36.80 -11.36 8.09
CA VAL A 18 -35.84 -11.40 6.99
C VAL A 18 -34.52 -10.88 7.55
N VAL A 19 -33.62 -11.80 7.91
CA VAL A 19 -32.20 -11.46 8.10
C VAL A 19 -31.66 -11.12 6.71
N ALA A 20 -31.55 -9.81 6.45
CA ALA A 20 -30.77 -9.28 5.34
C ALA A 20 -29.32 -9.78 5.47
N GLY A 21 -28.75 -10.23 4.35
CA GLY A 21 -27.58 -11.10 4.29
C GLY A 21 -26.29 -10.55 4.91
N CYS A 22 -25.71 -11.32 5.83
CA CYS A 22 -24.27 -11.38 6.06
C CYS A 22 -23.75 -12.61 5.31
N GLY A 23 -23.29 -12.44 4.07
CA GLY A 23 -22.75 -13.54 3.27
C GLY A 23 -22.44 -13.24 1.80
N SER A 24 -22.61 -12.00 1.35
CA SER A 24 -22.45 -11.59 -0.06
C SER A 24 -21.13 -10.87 -0.35
N GLY A 25 -20.10 -11.07 0.46
CA GLY A 25 -18.75 -10.61 0.13
C GLY A 25 -18.11 -11.51 -0.95
N PRO A 26 -17.12 -11.02 -1.71
CA PRO A 26 -16.43 -11.84 -2.71
C PRO A 26 -15.86 -13.11 -2.09
N SER A 27 -16.01 -14.25 -2.75
CA SER A 27 -15.37 -15.49 -2.32
C SER A 27 -13.89 -15.46 -2.69
N GLN A 28 -13.03 -16.02 -1.85
CA GLN A 28 -11.63 -16.24 -2.24
C GLN A 28 -11.49 -17.28 -3.36
N VAL A 29 -12.49 -18.17 -3.49
CA VAL A 29 -12.54 -19.16 -4.57
C VAL A 29 -12.69 -18.44 -5.91
N GLY A 30 -11.65 -18.51 -6.75
CA GLY A 30 -11.66 -17.86 -8.06
C GLY A 30 -11.14 -16.41 -8.05
N SER A 31 -10.76 -15.87 -6.89
CA SER A 31 -10.22 -14.51 -6.75
C SER A 31 -8.70 -14.52 -6.60
N ALA A 32 -8.02 -13.70 -7.38
CA ALA A 32 -6.60 -13.39 -7.25
C ALA A 32 -6.34 -12.47 -6.05
N VAL A 33 -7.21 -11.49 -5.84
CA VAL A 33 -7.19 -10.61 -4.69
C VAL A 33 -8.59 -10.07 -4.41
N ILE A 34 -8.89 -9.84 -3.14
CA ILE A 34 -10.07 -9.13 -2.66
C ILE A 34 -9.59 -7.83 -2.01
N VAL A 35 -10.25 -6.72 -2.34
CA VAL A 35 -9.96 -5.37 -1.81
C VAL A 35 -11.27 -4.77 -1.33
N GLY A 36 -11.53 -4.87 -0.02
CA GLY A 36 -12.80 -4.49 0.57
C GLY A 36 -13.96 -5.28 -0.05
N ASN A 37 -14.78 -4.59 -0.85
CA ASN A 37 -15.94 -5.18 -1.51
C ASN A 37 -15.68 -5.56 -2.98
N SER A 38 -14.50 -5.26 -3.51
CA SER A 38 -14.07 -5.60 -4.87
C SER A 38 -13.23 -6.86 -4.88
N SER A 39 -13.21 -7.55 -6.02
CA SER A 39 -12.32 -8.70 -6.23
C SER A 39 -11.82 -8.76 -7.67
N VAL A 40 -10.54 -9.09 -7.84
CA VAL A 40 -9.95 -9.41 -9.14
C VAL A 40 -9.95 -10.91 -9.33
N ALA A 41 -10.49 -11.38 -10.45
CA ALA A 41 -10.56 -12.81 -10.76
C ALA A 41 -9.19 -13.39 -11.14
N LEU A 42 -8.97 -14.67 -10.80
CA LEU A 42 -7.76 -15.42 -11.19
C LEU A 42 -7.54 -15.41 -12.71
N SER A 43 -8.62 -15.60 -13.48
CA SER A 43 -8.58 -15.62 -14.94
C SER A 43 -8.15 -14.28 -15.55
N SER A 44 -8.47 -13.16 -14.89
CA SER A 44 -8.05 -11.83 -15.32
C SER A 44 -6.53 -11.69 -15.23
N VAL A 45 -5.95 -12.07 -14.08
CA VAL A 45 -4.50 -12.02 -13.89
C VAL A 45 -3.77 -12.99 -14.82
N GLU A 46 -4.31 -14.20 -15.02
CA GLU A 46 -3.75 -15.19 -15.95
C GLU A 46 -3.77 -14.71 -17.40
N SER A 47 -4.86 -14.08 -17.84
CA SER A 47 -4.98 -13.52 -19.19
C SER A 47 -3.99 -12.36 -19.42
N GLN A 48 -3.86 -11.46 -18.45
CA GLN A 48 -2.90 -10.35 -18.50
C GLN A 48 -1.46 -10.87 -18.50
N LEU A 49 -1.15 -11.82 -17.62
CA LEU A 49 0.15 -12.47 -17.57
C LEU A 49 0.49 -13.16 -18.91
N GLY A 50 -0.46 -13.89 -19.50
CA GLY A 50 -0.27 -14.52 -20.80
C GLY A 50 0.02 -13.52 -21.92
N THR A 51 -0.67 -12.39 -21.92
CA THR A 51 -0.45 -11.28 -22.87
C THR A 51 0.95 -10.69 -22.71
N LEU A 52 1.35 -10.40 -21.47
CA LEU A 52 2.67 -9.87 -21.14
C LEU A 52 3.79 -10.83 -21.53
N LEU A 53 3.65 -12.11 -21.17
CA LEU A 53 4.63 -13.15 -21.49
C LEU A 53 4.71 -13.44 -22.99
N ALA A 54 3.75 -13.00 -23.81
CA ALA A 54 3.85 -13.06 -25.26
C ALA A 54 4.76 -11.97 -25.84
N SER A 55 5.01 -10.87 -25.12
CA SER A 55 5.85 -9.74 -25.55
C SER A 55 7.32 -10.15 -25.69
N PRO A 56 7.93 -10.03 -26.89
CA PRO A 56 9.35 -10.32 -27.08
C PRO A 56 10.27 -9.43 -26.23
N LYS A 57 9.89 -8.17 -26.02
CA LYS A 57 10.65 -7.23 -25.19
C LYS A 57 10.65 -7.63 -23.72
N LEU A 58 9.49 -8.08 -23.19
CA LEU A 58 9.44 -8.60 -21.82
C LEU A 58 10.27 -9.89 -21.70
N LYS A 59 10.18 -10.81 -22.66
CA LYS A 59 11.02 -12.02 -22.66
C LYS A 59 12.52 -11.70 -22.65
N GLN A 60 12.92 -10.69 -23.41
CA GLN A 60 14.30 -10.19 -23.41
C GLN A 60 14.69 -9.63 -22.03
N LEU A 61 13.84 -8.79 -21.42
CA LEU A 61 14.06 -8.26 -20.07
C LEU A 61 14.18 -9.40 -19.03
N MET A 62 13.32 -10.41 -19.10
CA MET A 62 13.37 -11.57 -18.22
C MET A 62 14.67 -12.35 -18.36
N THR A 63 15.18 -12.49 -19.58
CA THR A 63 16.47 -13.16 -19.85
C THR A 63 17.65 -12.36 -19.33
N GLN A 64 17.58 -11.03 -19.34
CA GLN A 64 18.70 -10.14 -19.01
C GLN A 64 18.74 -9.71 -17.55
N SER A 65 17.58 -9.59 -16.90
CA SER A 65 17.44 -8.93 -15.59
C SER A 65 16.89 -9.85 -14.50
N GLY A 66 16.71 -11.15 -14.79
CA GLY A 66 16.23 -12.13 -13.81
C GLY A 66 14.76 -11.96 -13.40
N VAL A 67 13.99 -11.17 -14.16
CA VAL A 67 12.54 -11.05 -13.97
C VAL A 67 11.88 -12.40 -14.28
N THR A 68 11.08 -12.92 -13.35
CA THR A 68 10.40 -14.22 -13.49
C THR A 68 8.90 -14.03 -13.73
N PRO A 69 8.20 -15.02 -14.31
CA PRO A 69 6.74 -14.97 -14.44
C PRO A 69 6.04 -14.70 -13.11
N ASP A 70 6.54 -15.28 -12.02
CA ASP A 70 5.96 -15.09 -10.68
C ASP A 70 6.16 -13.67 -10.14
N LEU A 71 7.26 -12.99 -10.50
CA LEU A 71 7.45 -11.57 -10.21
C LEU A 71 6.44 -10.72 -10.97
N VAL A 72 6.24 -11.00 -12.27
CA VAL A 72 5.26 -10.29 -13.10
C VAL A 72 3.84 -10.49 -12.57
N ALA A 73 3.49 -11.72 -12.20
CA ALA A 73 2.18 -12.04 -11.64
C ALA A 73 1.91 -11.30 -10.32
N ARG A 74 2.91 -11.22 -9.43
CA ARG A 74 2.81 -10.47 -8.19
C ARG A 74 2.67 -8.97 -8.40
N GLU A 75 3.40 -8.41 -9.37
CA GLU A 75 3.25 -7.02 -9.75
C GLU A 75 1.81 -6.73 -10.22
N LEU A 76 1.24 -7.58 -11.10
CA LEU A 76 -0.15 -7.41 -11.56
C LEU A 76 -1.16 -7.40 -10.40
N VAL A 77 -0.98 -8.28 -9.42
CA VAL A 77 -1.85 -8.32 -8.23
C VAL A 77 -1.62 -7.09 -7.35
N SER A 78 -0.37 -6.67 -7.16
CA SER A 78 -0.03 -5.46 -6.39
C SER A 78 -0.68 -4.22 -7.00
N ARG A 79 -0.54 -4.05 -8.33
CA ARG A 79 -1.17 -2.96 -9.07
C ARG A 79 -2.69 -3.02 -9.01
N SER A 80 -3.28 -4.21 -9.03
CA SER A 80 -4.73 -4.36 -8.86
C SER A 80 -5.22 -3.84 -7.51
N VAL A 81 -4.46 -4.13 -6.43
CA VAL A 81 -4.76 -3.59 -5.10
C VAL A 81 -4.62 -2.07 -5.07
N LEU A 82 -3.49 -1.56 -5.57
CA LEU A 82 -3.23 -0.13 -5.60
C LEU A 82 -4.27 0.61 -6.43
N HIS A 83 -4.65 0.08 -7.58
CA HIS A 83 -5.68 0.65 -8.45
C HIS A 83 -7.00 0.90 -7.71
N ASP A 84 -7.50 -0.09 -6.96
CA ASP A 84 -8.74 0.06 -6.19
C ASP A 84 -8.59 1.09 -5.06
N LEU A 85 -7.43 1.13 -4.39
CA LEU A 85 -7.13 2.12 -3.36
C LEU A 85 -7.01 3.54 -3.93
N ILE A 86 -6.36 3.69 -5.09
CA ILE A 86 -6.16 4.95 -5.81
C ILE A 86 -7.51 5.50 -6.27
N ARG A 87 -8.37 4.66 -6.86
CA ARG A 87 -9.71 5.06 -7.30
C ARG A 87 -10.53 5.60 -6.11
N ALA A 88 -10.49 4.92 -4.98
CA ALA A 88 -11.18 5.36 -3.78
C ALA A 88 -10.61 6.68 -3.23
N GLU A 89 -9.28 6.83 -3.19
CA GLU A 89 -8.60 8.05 -2.76
C GLU A 89 -8.91 9.24 -3.67
N ALA A 90 -8.89 9.03 -4.99
CA ALA A 90 -9.18 10.07 -5.96
C ALA A 90 -10.64 10.53 -5.88
N ALA A 91 -11.57 9.60 -5.68
CA ALA A 91 -12.98 9.93 -5.49
C ALA A 91 -13.22 10.72 -4.19
N GLU A 92 -12.53 10.39 -3.10
CA GLU A 92 -12.69 11.07 -1.80
C GLU A 92 -12.03 12.45 -1.75
N THR A 93 -10.85 12.58 -2.36
CA THR A 93 -10.03 13.81 -2.27
C THR A 93 -10.09 14.70 -3.50
N GLY A 94 -10.85 14.30 -4.52
CA GLY A 94 -10.97 15.04 -5.78
C GLY A 94 -9.67 15.13 -6.56
N LEU A 95 -8.78 14.12 -6.46
CA LEU A 95 -7.61 14.05 -7.35
C LEU A 95 -8.08 13.78 -8.78
N VAL A 96 -7.54 14.54 -9.72
CA VAL A 96 -7.91 14.46 -11.14
C VAL A 96 -6.65 14.42 -11.98
N VAL A 97 -6.66 13.57 -13.00
CA VAL A 97 -5.69 13.51 -14.09
C VAL A 97 -6.47 13.47 -15.39
N THR A 98 -6.07 14.27 -16.38
CA THR A 98 -6.72 14.38 -17.68
C THR A 98 -6.22 13.32 -18.66
N ASP A 99 -7.03 12.98 -19.66
CA ASP A 99 -6.61 12.06 -20.73
C ASP A 99 -5.38 12.58 -21.48
N ALA A 100 -5.28 13.90 -21.65
CA ALA A 100 -4.15 14.55 -22.30
C ALA A 100 -2.84 14.37 -21.52
N GLU A 101 -2.87 14.39 -20.18
CA GLU A 101 -1.69 14.14 -19.34
C GLU A 101 -1.24 12.67 -19.43
N VAL A 102 -2.19 11.74 -19.49
CA VAL A 102 -1.92 10.31 -19.72
C VAL A 102 -1.26 10.13 -21.08
N ASP A 103 -1.83 10.72 -22.14
CA ASP A 103 -1.30 10.65 -23.50
C ASP A 103 0.10 11.24 -23.61
N ALA A 104 0.33 12.41 -22.99
CA ALA A 104 1.63 13.06 -22.99
C ALA A 104 2.68 12.23 -22.25
N THR A 105 2.29 11.53 -21.17
CA THR A 105 3.20 10.66 -20.40
C THR A 105 3.56 9.41 -21.20
N ILE A 106 2.58 8.71 -21.79
CA ILE A 106 2.84 7.56 -22.66
C ILE A 106 3.75 7.95 -23.83
N ALA A 107 3.45 9.07 -24.50
CA ALA A 107 4.28 9.55 -25.59
C ALA A 107 5.70 9.94 -25.15
N ALA A 108 5.86 10.42 -23.91
CA ALA A 108 7.17 10.71 -23.35
C ALA A 108 7.98 9.44 -23.05
N ASP A 109 7.34 8.42 -22.49
CA ASP A 109 7.96 7.15 -22.12
C ASP A 109 8.28 6.29 -23.36
N ASP A 110 7.52 6.46 -24.45
CA ASP A 110 7.77 5.79 -25.74
C ASP A 110 8.86 6.47 -26.60
N ARG A 111 9.24 7.72 -26.29
CA ARG A 111 10.35 8.39 -27.02
C ARG A 111 11.66 7.67 -26.74
N THR A 112 12.42 7.35 -27.79
CA THR A 112 13.74 6.72 -27.68
C THR A 112 14.89 7.65 -28.09
N THR A 113 16.09 7.40 -27.57
CA THR A 113 17.37 7.99 -27.99
C THR A 113 17.99 7.18 -29.14
N ASP A 114 19.12 7.66 -29.69
CA ASP A 114 19.88 6.98 -30.75
C ASP A 114 20.37 5.57 -30.33
N ASP A 115 20.49 5.30 -29.03
CA ASP A 115 20.83 3.99 -28.45
C ASP A 115 19.60 3.09 -28.19
N ASN A 116 18.42 3.47 -28.74
CA ASN A 116 17.15 2.77 -28.60
C ASN A 116 16.67 2.61 -27.13
N GLN A 117 17.13 3.50 -26.25
CA GLN A 117 16.69 3.62 -24.85
C GLN A 117 15.67 4.75 -24.71
N PRO A 118 14.78 4.74 -23.70
CA PRO A 118 13.88 5.86 -23.46
C PRO A 118 14.64 7.19 -23.31
N ALA A 119 14.14 8.25 -23.93
CA ALA A 119 14.74 9.59 -23.90
C ALA A 119 14.75 10.22 -22.50
N THR A 120 13.91 9.73 -21.60
CA THR A 120 13.85 10.04 -20.18
C THR A 120 13.57 8.76 -19.40
N ALA A 121 13.96 8.68 -18.13
CA ALA A 121 13.53 7.57 -17.28
C ALA A 121 12.00 7.49 -17.28
N ALA A 122 11.47 6.32 -17.66
CA ALA A 122 10.03 6.10 -17.74
C ALA A 122 9.42 6.23 -16.34
N LEU A 123 8.24 6.85 -16.27
CA LEU A 123 7.46 6.84 -15.03
C LEU A 123 6.81 5.47 -14.85
N GLU A 124 6.42 4.85 -15.97
CA GLU A 124 5.77 3.56 -16.01
C GLU A 124 6.69 2.42 -15.56
N SER A 125 6.10 1.40 -14.91
CA SER A 125 6.83 0.14 -14.72
C SER A 125 7.06 -0.55 -16.06
N PRO A 126 8.19 -1.26 -16.25
CA PRO A 126 8.44 -2.01 -17.50
C PRO A 126 7.33 -3.02 -17.82
N ILE A 127 6.64 -3.53 -16.80
CA ILE A 127 5.53 -4.48 -16.98
C ILE A 127 4.32 -3.77 -17.59
N ALA A 128 3.97 -2.55 -17.16
CA ALA A 128 2.86 -1.79 -17.73
C ALA A 128 3.11 -1.41 -19.19
N GLN A 129 4.36 -1.07 -19.55
CA GLN A 129 4.74 -0.69 -20.91
C GLN A 129 4.49 -1.78 -21.96
N TYR A 130 4.62 -3.05 -21.58
CA TYR A 130 4.47 -4.20 -22.49
C TYR A 130 3.08 -4.84 -22.47
N GLY A 131 2.14 -4.29 -21.68
CA GLY A 131 0.79 -4.80 -21.52
C GLY A 131 -0.18 -4.40 -22.64
N ASP A 132 -1.45 -4.72 -22.42
CA ASP A 132 -2.55 -4.23 -23.26
C ASP A 132 -2.60 -2.68 -23.24
N PRO A 133 -2.80 -1.99 -24.37
CA PRO A 133 -2.81 -0.53 -24.42
C PRO A 133 -3.83 0.14 -23.50
N ALA A 134 -5.02 -0.45 -23.30
CA ALA A 134 -6.02 0.13 -22.41
C ALA A 134 -5.59 -0.01 -20.95
N LEU A 135 -5.06 -1.18 -20.56
CA LEU A 135 -4.50 -1.40 -19.22
C LEU A 135 -3.28 -0.51 -18.95
N ARG A 136 -2.45 -0.26 -19.97
CA ARG A 136 -1.32 0.68 -19.88
C ARG A 136 -1.81 2.10 -19.58
N ARG A 137 -2.85 2.58 -20.27
CA ARG A 137 -3.44 3.92 -19.98
C ARG A 137 -3.96 4.04 -18.56
N GLU A 138 -4.62 3.00 -18.06
CA GLU A 138 -5.13 2.97 -16.69
C GLU A 138 -3.98 2.98 -15.67
N ALA A 139 -2.95 2.16 -15.91
CA ALA A 139 -1.73 2.14 -15.10
C ALA A 139 -1.03 3.51 -15.05
N VAL A 140 -0.89 4.20 -16.19
CA VAL A 140 -0.29 5.54 -16.25
C VAL A 140 -1.13 6.57 -15.49
N ARG A 141 -2.46 6.48 -15.59
CA ARG A 141 -3.36 7.37 -14.83
C ARG A 141 -3.17 7.18 -13.34
N ASP A 142 -3.11 5.94 -12.87
CA ASP A 142 -2.87 5.61 -11.46
C ASP A 142 -1.53 6.18 -10.98
N ASP A 143 -0.46 5.99 -11.77
CA ASP A 143 0.86 6.51 -11.46
C ASP A 143 0.84 8.05 -11.38
N LEU A 144 0.15 8.73 -12.31
CA LEU A 144 0.00 10.19 -12.30
C LEU A 144 -0.83 10.70 -11.11
N LEU A 145 -1.89 9.99 -10.72
CA LEU A 145 -2.69 10.33 -9.53
C LEU A 145 -1.83 10.25 -8.27
N MET A 146 -0.94 9.27 -8.16
CA MET A 146 0.00 9.16 -7.04
C MET A 146 1.09 10.21 -7.07
N VAL A 147 1.60 10.58 -8.26
CA VAL A 147 2.50 11.74 -8.39
C VAL A 147 1.82 13.02 -7.89
N GLU A 148 0.56 13.24 -8.24
CA GLU A 148 -0.19 14.43 -7.81
C GLU A 148 -0.48 14.42 -6.30
N LEU A 149 -0.91 13.27 -5.75
CA LEU A 149 -1.08 13.10 -4.31
C LEU A 149 0.24 13.37 -3.57
N GLY A 150 1.33 12.78 -4.06
CA GLY A 150 2.66 12.99 -3.50
C GLY A 150 3.02 14.48 -3.51
N ARG A 151 2.88 15.15 -4.65
CA ARG A 151 3.16 16.59 -4.81
C ARG A 151 2.34 17.44 -3.85
N ARG A 152 1.04 17.13 -3.68
CA ARG A 152 0.11 17.88 -2.83
C ARG A 152 0.51 17.84 -1.35
N GLU A 153 0.98 16.68 -0.87
CA GLU A 153 1.23 16.47 0.56
C GLU A 153 2.70 16.65 0.96
N LEU A 154 3.63 16.57 0.00
CA LEU A 154 5.07 16.49 0.27
C LEU A 154 5.60 17.63 1.14
N ASP A 155 5.22 18.86 0.81
CA ASP A 155 5.69 20.08 1.47
C ASP A 155 4.88 20.42 2.73
N ARG A 156 3.86 19.61 3.05
CA ARG A 156 2.94 19.82 4.16
C ARG A 156 3.10 18.78 5.25
N LEU A 157 3.60 17.60 4.88
CA LEU A 157 3.76 16.47 5.76
C LEU A 157 4.94 16.66 6.71
N ASN A 158 4.63 16.73 8.00
CA ASN A 158 5.59 16.68 9.09
C ASN A 158 5.33 15.41 9.91
N VAL A 159 6.36 14.58 10.05
CA VAL A 159 6.29 13.32 10.81
C VAL A 159 7.44 13.28 11.81
N ALA A 160 7.13 13.00 13.08
CA ALA A 160 8.12 12.67 14.10
C ALA A 160 7.92 11.23 14.56
N VAL A 161 9.01 10.48 14.65
CA VAL A 161 8.99 9.06 14.95
C VAL A 161 9.98 8.71 16.04
N GLN A 162 9.65 7.69 16.81
CA GLN A 162 10.56 7.03 17.74
C GLN A 162 10.96 5.69 17.12
N VAL A 163 12.24 5.32 17.21
CA VAL A 163 12.77 4.08 16.63
C VAL A 163 13.51 3.31 17.71
N GLY A 164 13.23 2.01 17.79
CA GLY A 164 13.92 1.07 18.66
C GLY A 164 14.24 -0.21 17.88
N GLN A 165 15.23 -0.94 18.34
CA GLN A 165 15.69 -2.18 17.71
C GLN A 165 15.55 -3.36 18.67
N THR A 166 15.27 -4.53 18.12
CA THR A 166 15.20 -5.80 18.86
C THR A 166 15.92 -6.90 18.09
N SER A 167 16.14 -8.05 18.72
CA SER A 167 16.89 -9.18 18.15
C SER A 167 16.02 -10.35 17.67
N SER A 168 14.69 -10.25 17.80
CA SER A 168 13.77 -11.30 17.37
C SER A 168 12.39 -10.75 17.01
N GLU A 169 11.67 -11.49 16.17
CA GLU A 169 10.29 -11.17 15.80
C GLU A 169 9.37 -11.09 17.01
N ALA A 170 9.45 -12.07 17.92
CA ALA A 170 8.60 -12.12 19.10
C ALA A 170 8.80 -10.90 20.01
N ASP A 171 10.06 -10.47 20.21
CA ASP A 171 10.35 -9.26 20.97
C ASP A 171 9.90 -8.00 20.20
N ALA A 172 10.11 -7.93 18.88
CA ALA A 172 9.61 -6.82 18.06
C ALA A 172 8.08 -6.67 18.17
N GLN A 173 7.34 -7.78 18.11
CA GLN A 173 5.89 -7.80 18.28
C GLN A 173 5.46 -7.36 19.68
N ALA A 174 6.18 -7.79 20.74
CA ALA A 174 5.90 -7.36 22.10
C ALA A 174 6.15 -5.85 22.27
N LYS A 175 7.30 -5.35 21.80
CA LYS A 175 7.65 -3.92 21.85
C LYS A 175 6.71 -3.06 21.02
N ALA A 176 6.21 -3.56 19.90
CA ALA A 176 5.23 -2.84 19.11
C ALA A 176 3.87 -2.70 19.83
N LYS A 177 3.43 -3.73 20.56
CA LYS A 177 2.23 -3.66 21.41
C LYS A 177 2.41 -2.67 22.56
N ASP A 178 3.56 -2.72 23.24
CA ASP A 178 3.90 -1.74 24.28
C ASP A 178 3.93 -0.32 23.70
N ALA A 179 4.56 -0.14 22.53
CA ALA A 179 4.62 1.13 21.82
C ALA A 179 3.22 1.65 21.46
N LEU A 180 2.33 0.78 20.99
CA LEU A 180 0.96 1.13 20.61
C LEU A 180 0.15 1.59 21.84
N ALA A 181 0.29 0.89 22.97
CA ALA A 181 -0.35 1.24 24.23
C ALA A 181 0.23 2.54 24.84
N GLY A 182 1.52 2.81 24.62
CA GLY A 182 2.23 3.94 25.19
C GLY A 182 2.61 3.75 26.67
N GLY A 183 3.00 4.84 27.34
CA GLY A 183 3.37 4.84 28.75
C GLY A 183 4.80 4.39 29.05
N PRO A 184 5.12 4.09 30.32
CA PRO A 184 6.51 3.91 30.78
C PRO A 184 7.30 2.81 30.07
N ALA A 185 6.64 1.71 29.69
CA ALA A 185 7.29 0.61 28.96
C ALA A 185 7.73 1.02 27.55
N ALA A 186 6.86 1.76 26.83
CA ALA A 186 7.19 2.34 25.54
C ALA A 186 8.31 3.38 25.67
N ASP A 187 8.20 4.27 26.66
CA ASP A 187 9.22 5.28 26.92
C ASP A 187 10.57 4.64 27.25
N GLN A 188 10.60 3.59 28.07
CA GLN A 188 11.83 2.87 28.36
C GLN A 188 12.45 2.26 27.10
N PHE A 189 11.63 1.65 26.23
CA PHE A 189 12.11 1.02 25.00
C PHE A 189 12.70 2.04 24.02
N PHE A 190 12.06 3.20 23.85
CA PHE A 190 12.53 4.26 22.94
C PHE A 190 13.51 5.25 23.59
N GLY A 191 13.81 5.12 24.89
CA GLY A 191 14.64 6.08 25.63
C GLY A 191 13.93 7.42 25.93
N GLY A 192 12.60 7.43 25.92
CA GLY A 192 11.72 8.53 26.32
C GLY A 192 11.01 9.25 25.17
N PRO A 193 9.95 10.03 25.45
CA PRO A 193 9.18 10.75 24.44
C PRO A 193 10.00 11.86 23.75
N ALA A 194 11.05 12.37 24.40
CA ALA A 194 11.95 13.38 23.85
C ALA A 194 12.93 12.84 22.80
N ARG A 195 12.98 11.52 22.57
CA ARG A 195 13.86 10.88 21.57
C ARG A 195 13.25 10.79 20.18
N ALA A 196 12.04 11.31 19.97
CA ALA A 196 11.48 11.34 18.63
C ALA A 196 12.29 12.24 17.72
N VAL A 197 12.54 11.76 16.51
CA VAL A 197 13.26 12.48 15.47
C VAL A 197 12.32 12.70 14.28
N PRO A 198 12.50 13.79 13.52
CA PRO A 198 11.82 13.96 12.25
C PRO A 198 12.08 12.76 11.33
N ALA A 199 11.04 12.23 10.67
CA ALA A 199 11.20 11.11 9.74
C ALA A 199 12.16 11.47 8.58
N SER A 200 12.29 12.76 8.24
CA SER A 200 13.28 13.27 7.27
C SER A 200 14.73 12.99 7.66
N GLN A 201 15.03 12.76 8.94
CA GLN A 201 16.36 12.36 9.41
C GLN A 201 16.61 10.86 9.28
N ILE A 202 15.55 10.04 9.19
CA ILE A 202 15.60 8.58 9.04
C ILE A 202 15.53 8.15 7.57
N VAL A 203 14.93 8.99 6.73
CA VAL A 203 14.84 8.84 5.28
C VAL A 203 16.00 9.63 4.67
N PRO A 204 17.23 9.07 4.54
CA PRO A 204 18.41 9.79 4.07
C PRO A 204 18.29 10.18 2.61
N GLY A 205 17.66 11.33 2.34
CA GLY A 205 17.23 11.66 0.97
C GLY A 205 16.22 10.64 0.46
N PHE A 206 15.36 11.06 -0.46
CA PHE A 206 14.30 10.17 -0.93
C PHE A 206 14.82 9.01 -1.77
N ALA A 207 15.89 9.22 -2.53
CA ALA A 207 16.45 8.20 -3.41
C ALA A 207 17.15 7.03 -2.68
N GLN A 208 17.60 7.22 -1.43
CA GLN A 208 18.35 6.21 -0.68
C GLN A 208 17.58 5.64 0.52
N ALA A 209 16.31 6.03 0.66
CA ALA A 209 15.45 5.56 1.71
C ALA A 209 15.23 4.04 1.60
N PRO A 210 15.46 3.26 2.66
CA PRO A 210 15.00 1.88 2.70
C PRO A 210 13.49 1.82 2.39
N PRO A 211 12.98 0.79 1.68
CA PRO A 211 11.57 0.75 1.25
C PRO A 211 10.57 0.96 2.39
N TYR A 212 10.85 0.44 3.58
CA TYR A 212 9.99 0.60 4.76
C TYR A 212 10.00 2.03 5.34
N ALA A 213 11.00 2.86 5.04
CA ALA A 213 11.10 4.20 5.58
C ALA A 213 10.00 5.10 5.01
N TRP A 214 9.53 4.82 3.79
CA TRP A 214 8.36 5.46 3.20
C TRP A 214 7.07 5.14 3.96
N SER A 215 6.96 3.93 4.51
CA SER A 215 5.81 3.54 5.32
C SER A 215 5.67 4.38 6.59
N LEU A 216 6.77 4.91 7.16
CA LEU A 216 6.71 5.84 8.29
C LEU A 216 5.95 7.12 7.95
N LEU A 217 6.01 7.56 6.68
CA LEU A 217 5.35 8.77 6.21
C LEU A 217 3.85 8.57 5.99
N GLY A 218 3.46 7.35 5.61
CA GLY A 218 2.07 6.93 5.47
C GLY A 218 1.39 6.55 6.79
N THR A 219 2.15 6.06 7.77
CA THR A 219 1.60 5.52 9.02
C THR A 219 0.88 6.62 9.84
N PRO A 220 -0.37 6.40 10.28
CA PRO A 220 -1.11 7.37 11.12
C PRO A 220 -0.40 7.69 12.44
N GLN A 221 -0.69 8.88 13.01
CA GLN A 221 -0.22 9.22 14.35
C GLN A 221 -0.63 8.16 15.38
N GLY A 222 0.31 7.78 16.24
CA GLY A 222 0.15 6.71 17.22
C GLY A 222 0.36 5.30 16.65
N GLY A 223 0.38 5.16 15.33
CA GLY A 223 0.65 3.89 14.66
C GLY A 223 2.09 3.42 14.86
N VAL A 224 2.28 2.11 14.77
CA VAL A 224 3.58 1.46 14.96
C VAL A 224 3.87 0.55 13.78
N ILE A 225 5.08 0.61 13.22
CA ILE A 225 5.55 -0.34 12.22
C ILE A 225 6.56 -1.31 12.81
N ILE A 226 6.54 -2.54 12.31
CA ILE A 226 7.58 -3.55 12.56
C ILE A 226 8.26 -3.86 11.22
N VAL A 227 9.54 -3.56 11.15
CA VAL A 227 10.41 -3.80 10.00
C VAL A 227 11.29 -5.01 10.29
N LYS A 228 11.26 -5.97 9.36
CA LYS A 228 12.10 -7.15 9.41
C LYS A 228 13.55 -6.85 9.02
N PRO A 229 14.53 -7.62 9.54
CA PRO A 229 15.90 -7.56 9.06
C PRO A 229 15.99 -7.82 7.55
N GLN A 230 16.87 -7.09 6.88
CA GLN A 230 17.21 -7.36 5.47
C GLN A 230 18.25 -8.50 5.38
N GLN A 231 18.53 -9.01 4.19
CA GLN A 231 19.47 -10.12 4.02
C GLN A 231 20.84 -9.81 4.65
N GLY A 232 21.28 -10.66 5.59
CA GLY A 232 22.53 -10.51 6.33
C GLY A 232 22.43 -9.72 7.63
N ASP A 233 21.29 -9.08 7.92
CA ASP A 233 20.98 -8.43 9.19
C ASP A 233 20.14 -9.37 10.09
N THR A 234 20.26 -9.22 11.40
CA THR A 234 19.45 -9.91 12.41
C THR A 234 18.61 -8.96 13.24
N THR A 235 18.70 -7.66 12.96
CA THR A 235 18.09 -6.59 13.74
C THR A 235 16.68 -6.29 13.25
N TRP A 236 15.71 -6.46 14.14
CA TRP A 236 14.34 -6.03 13.91
C TRP A 236 14.22 -4.56 14.31
N THR A 237 13.45 -3.78 13.56
CA THR A 237 13.20 -2.38 13.88
C THR A 237 11.74 -2.16 14.19
N VAL A 238 11.45 -1.51 15.31
CA VAL A 238 10.11 -1.07 15.71
C VAL A 238 10.10 0.44 15.71
N ALA A 239 9.17 1.05 14.98
CA ALA A 239 9.07 2.50 14.91
C ALA A 239 7.65 2.97 15.17
N LYS A 240 7.50 3.96 16.06
CA LYS A 240 6.21 4.58 16.40
C LYS A 240 6.14 5.96 15.77
N VAL A 241 5.06 6.25 15.07
CA VAL A 241 4.75 7.62 14.63
C VAL A 241 4.19 8.39 15.82
N GLN A 242 4.99 9.27 16.42
CA GLN A 242 4.57 10.06 17.57
C GLN A 242 3.67 11.22 17.15
N SER A 243 3.97 11.86 16.02
CA SER A 243 3.12 12.91 15.44
C SER A 243 3.15 12.86 13.91
N ARG A 244 2.02 13.19 13.29
CA ARG A 244 1.87 13.32 11.84
C ARG A 244 0.91 14.47 11.55
N THR A 245 1.37 15.50 10.85
CA THR A 245 0.55 16.69 10.52
C THR A 245 0.70 17.07 9.05
N LEU A 246 -0.38 17.59 8.44
CA LEU A 246 -0.46 18.04 7.04
C LEU A 246 -0.68 19.58 6.93
N THR A 247 -0.43 20.29 8.03
CA THR A 247 -0.77 21.72 8.19
C THR A 247 0.42 22.55 8.69
N GLY A 248 1.63 21.97 8.70
CA GLY A 248 2.84 22.67 9.13
C GLY A 248 3.56 23.35 7.96
N PRO A 249 4.49 24.30 8.26
CA PRO A 249 5.48 24.70 7.27
C PRO A 249 6.27 23.47 6.78
N PRO A 250 6.89 23.53 5.58
CA PRO A 250 7.68 22.43 5.08
C PRO A 250 8.70 21.97 6.13
N PRO A 251 8.84 20.65 6.37
CA PRO A 251 9.83 20.17 7.32
C PRO A 251 11.21 20.70 6.92
N PRO A 252 12.10 21.00 7.89
CA PRO A 252 13.47 21.36 7.55
C PRO A 252 14.07 20.24 6.69
N ALA A 253 14.47 20.60 5.48
CA ALA A 253 15.54 20.00 4.71
C ALA A 253 15.67 18.45 4.83
N ARG A 254 15.02 17.68 3.95
CA ARG A 254 15.23 16.23 3.81
C ARG A 254 16.61 15.92 3.23
N GLY A 255 17.65 15.88 4.08
CA GLY A 255 19.00 15.49 3.66
C GLY A 255 19.59 16.39 2.58
N GLN A 256 20.43 15.85 1.67
CA GLN A 256 21.09 16.64 0.63
C GLN A 256 20.14 17.23 -0.44
N ASP A 257 18.88 16.75 -0.49
CA ASP A 257 17.81 17.24 -1.38
C ASP A 257 16.88 18.27 -0.69
N ALA A 258 17.31 18.77 0.47
CA ALA A 258 16.64 19.72 1.32
C ALA A 258 16.00 20.94 0.65
N ASP A 259 16.64 21.42 -0.43
CA ASP A 259 16.25 22.64 -1.12
C ASP A 259 15.26 22.39 -2.26
N GLN A 260 14.93 21.13 -2.56
CA GLN A 260 13.99 20.80 -3.63
C GLN A 260 12.54 20.95 -3.15
N SER A 261 11.86 21.97 -3.66
CA SER A 261 10.40 22.10 -3.52
C SER A 261 9.70 20.94 -4.24
N ALA A 262 8.44 20.61 -3.91
CA ALA A 262 7.71 19.52 -4.58
C ALA A 262 7.67 19.60 -6.12
N GLY A 263 7.79 20.81 -6.70
CA GLY A 263 7.91 21.01 -8.16
C GLY A 263 9.26 20.64 -8.78
N GLN A 264 10.28 20.37 -7.98
CA GLN A 264 11.64 20.01 -8.42
C GLN A 264 12.02 18.56 -8.08
N VAL A 265 11.16 17.85 -7.35
CA VAL A 265 11.36 16.45 -6.98
C VAL A 265 11.02 15.55 -8.17
N ASP A 266 11.86 14.52 -8.37
CA ASP A 266 11.67 13.53 -9.43
C ASP A 266 10.30 12.84 -9.34
N ARG A 267 9.67 12.59 -10.50
CA ARG A 267 8.31 12.01 -10.56
C ARG A 267 8.25 10.60 -9.98
N ALA A 268 9.28 9.78 -10.13
CA ALA A 268 9.30 8.43 -9.55
C ALA A 268 9.34 8.46 -8.02
N LEU A 269 10.02 9.46 -7.44
CA LEU A 269 10.00 9.69 -5.99
C LEU A 269 8.62 10.16 -5.52
N LEU A 270 7.99 11.08 -6.24
CA LEU A 270 6.61 11.51 -5.95
C LEU A 270 5.61 10.36 -6.04
N LEU A 271 5.75 9.47 -7.04
CA LEU A 271 4.96 8.25 -7.18
C LEU A 271 5.12 7.33 -5.97
N THR A 272 6.36 7.08 -5.53
CA THR A 272 6.63 6.24 -4.36
C THR A 272 6.03 6.86 -3.10
N PHE A 273 6.26 8.16 -2.90
CA PHE A 273 5.70 8.89 -1.77
C PHE A 273 4.16 8.87 -1.76
N GLY A 274 3.53 9.18 -2.90
CA GLY A 274 2.08 9.14 -3.11
C GLY A 274 1.49 7.76 -2.81
N THR A 275 2.13 6.70 -3.29
CA THR A 275 1.73 5.31 -3.02
C THR A 275 1.68 5.03 -1.51
N HIS A 276 2.71 5.46 -0.75
CA HIS A 276 2.72 5.26 0.70
C HIS A 276 1.72 6.15 1.45
N LEU A 277 1.27 7.27 0.88
CA LEU A 277 0.17 8.04 1.46
C LEU A 277 -1.17 7.30 1.46
N LEU A 278 -1.33 6.26 0.64
CA LEU A 278 -2.50 5.37 0.65
C LEU A 278 -2.50 4.37 1.81
N GLN A 279 -1.41 4.26 2.57
CA GLN A 279 -1.28 3.24 3.60
C GLN A 279 -2.40 3.27 4.66
N PRO A 280 -2.87 4.43 5.18
CA PRO A 280 -4.02 4.47 6.09
C PRO A 280 -5.28 3.86 5.47
N ARG A 281 -5.52 4.11 4.18
CA ARG A 281 -6.65 3.52 3.44
C ARG A 281 -6.47 2.02 3.29
N ALA A 282 -5.26 1.56 2.93
CA ALA A 282 -4.97 0.13 2.85
C ALA A 282 -5.20 -0.58 4.19
N MET A 283 -4.82 0.03 5.30
CA MET A 283 -5.05 -0.51 6.66
C MET A 283 -6.53 -0.57 7.04
N ALA A 284 -7.35 0.36 6.55
CA ALA A 284 -8.80 0.37 6.75
C ALA A 284 -9.55 -0.56 5.78
N THR A 285 -8.86 -1.11 4.79
CA THR A 285 -9.44 -1.95 3.73
C THR A 285 -9.10 -3.41 3.97
N ASP A 286 -10.09 -4.30 3.88
CA ASP A 286 -9.85 -5.75 3.91
C ASP A 286 -9.14 -6.20 2.62
N ILE A 287 -7.82 -6.33 2.67
CA ILE A 287 -7.01 -6.80 1.54
C ILE A 287 -6.66 -8.26 1.75
N ARG A 288 -7.14 -9.13 0.87
CA ARG A 288 -6.89 -10.58 0.92
C ARG A 288 -6.35 -11.07 -0.41
N VAL A 289 -5.05 -11.30 -0.46
CA VAL A 289 -4.34 -11.83 -1.63
C VAL A 289 -4.45 -13.36 -1.67
N ASN A 290 -4.64 -13.92 -2.86
CA ASN A 290 -4.60 -15.36 -3.03
C ASN A 290 -3.18 -15.90 -2.71
N PRO A 291 -3.04 -16.92 -1.84
CA PRO A 291 -1.73 -17.43 -1.43
C PRO A 291 -0.82 -17.87 -2.58
N ARG A 292 -1.38 -18.23 -3.74
CA ARG A 292 -0.59 -18.58 -4.94
C ARG A 292 0.28 -17.43 -5.45
N TYR A 293 -0.14 -16.19 -5.20
CA TYR A 293 0.59 -14.99 -5.58
C TYR A 293 1.44 -14.47 -4.43
N GLY A 294 1.03 -14.70 -3.18
CA GLY A 294 1.84 -14.37 -2.02
C GLY A 294 1.04 -13.65 -0.96
N VAL A 295 1.68 -12.71 -0.27
CA VAL A 295 1.12 -12.00 0.87
C VAL A 295 1.23 -10.49 0.66
N TRP A 296 0.16 -9.78 1.01
CA TRP A 296 0.18 -8.32 1.02
C TRP A 296 1.12 -7.81 2.12
N ASP A 297 2.03 -6.93 1.77
CA ASP A 297 2.91 -6.25 2.70
C ASP A 297 2.57 -4.76 2.78
N PRO A 298 2.06 -4.30 3.94
CA PRO A 298 1.66 -2.90 4.10
C PRO A 298 2.85 -1.93 4.13
N LEU A 299 4.08 -2.42 4.33
CA LEU A 299 5.27 -1.56 4.36
C LEU A 299 5.82 -1.24 2.98
N SER A 300 5.74 -2.17 2.03
CA SER A 300 6.10 -1.95 0.62
C SER A 300 4.91 -1.53 -0.23
N MET A 301 3.68 -1.62 0.30
CA MET A 301 2.44 -1.38 -0.45
C MET A 301 2.33 -2.29 -1.70
N GLY A 302 2.73 -3.55 -1.54
CA GLY A 302 2.78 -4.54 -2.61
C GLY A 302 2.70 -5.98 -2.11
N VAL A 303 2.73 -6.93 -3.05
CA VAL A 303 2.67 -8.37 -2.77
C VAL A 303 4.07 -8.98 -2.72
N LEU A 304 4.43 -9.52 -1.56
CA LEU A 304 5.66 -10.29 -1.34
C LEU A 304 5.46 -11.78 -1.67
N PRO A 305 6.54 -12.54 -1.93
CA PRO A 305 6.46 -13.99 -2.00
C PRO A 305 5.80 -14.61 -0.76
N ALA A 306 5.12 -15.74 -0.93
CA ALA A 306 4.40 -16.41 0.15
C ALA A 306 5.30 -16.91 1.30
N ASP A 307 6.57 -17.19 1.03
CA ASP A 307 7.58 -17.62 2.00
C ASP A 307 8.25 -16.45 2.74
N GLN A 308 7.97 -15.21 2.33
CA GLN A 308 8.44 -14.04 3.03
C GLN A 308 7.45 -13.61 4.11
N VAL A 309 7.98 -13.30 5.29
CA VAL A 309 7.22 -12.61 6.34
C VAL A 309 7.00 -11.15 5.90
N PRO A 310 5.75 -10.66 5.83
CA PRO A 310 5.48 -9.24 5.58
C PRO A 310 5.88 -8.41 6.80
N GLY A 311 6.16 -7.13 6.58
CA GLY A 311 6.16 -6.18 7.68
C GLY A 311 4.74 -6.02 8.23
N SER A 312 4.63 -5.31 9.34
CA SER A 312 3.30 -5.03 9.91
C SER A 312 3.17 -3.58 10.34
N VAL A 313 1.94 -3.10 10.23
CA VAL A 313 1.54 -1.77 10.70
C VAL A 313 0.40 -1.99 11.69
N LEU A 314 0.61 -1.55 12.92
CA LEU A 314 -0.41 -1.55 13.96
C LEU A 314 -1.09 -0.19 13.95
N ALA A 315 -2.39 -0.19 13.65
CA ALA A 315 -3.20 1.02 13.73
C ALA A 315 -3.40 1.44 15.20
N PRO A 316 -3.37 2.75 15.52
CA PRO A 316 -3.79 3.22 16.83
C PRO A 316 -5.25 2.79 17.09
N PRO A 317 -5.63 2.52 18.36
CA PRO A 317 -7.02 2.30 18.68
C PRO A 317 -7.86 3.49 18.22
N ALA A 318 -9.00 3.23 17.58
CA ALA A 318 -9.93 4.28 17.19
C ALA A 318 -10.31 5.07 18.44
N THR A 319 -10.02 6.37 18.46
CA THR A 319 -10.54 7.24 19.50
C THR A 319 -12.03 7.37 19.26
N THR A 320 -12.83 6.61 20.00
CA THR A 320 -14.28 6.83 20.04
C THR A 320 -14.51 8.28 20.50
N PRO A 321 -15.25 9.10 19.74
CA PRO A 321 -15.57 10.47 20.16
C PRO A 321 -16.42 10.50 21.44
#